data_AF-A0A2I6QHZ4-F1
#
_entry.id   AF-A0A2I6QHZ4-F1
#
_cell.length_a   1.000
_cell.length_b   1.000
_cell.length_c   1.000
_cell.angle_alpha   90.00
_cell.angle_beta   90.00
_cell.angle_gamma   90.00
#
_symmetry.space_group_name_H-M   'P 1'
#
loop_
_entity.id
_entity.type
_entity.pdbx_description
1 polymer ?
#
loop_
_entity_poly.entity_id
_entity_poly.type
_entity_poly.pdbx_seq_one_letter_code
_entity_poly.pdbx_strand_id
1 'polypeptide(L)'
;MCTAVLTFVMAHIATTHSYPQFLETFFQEWYLCMLLAQVVSMAIVLLACGRPTTKGQWLAVVAMNLFLLSLYALHSFGELEAPSFLFLQILLWITVIGCWTFAVVGAPIVMYWVWRRSRGVRSPLPLAKWWFGCLILLLAAEPVAFVIKSSRERVNIPVLPVASSQDEFHIAAIGESSMAGWPYVTCDDDKHVVEKRFSIPAVYAWRLRQIYREKKIVMHNIAVPGLSLKLAIEQLGELQHRPDLVLLYAGHNEFY
;
A
#
# COMPACT_ATOMS: atom_id res chain seq x y z
N MET A 1 -11.65 -24.28 -0.13
CA MET A 1 -11.94 -23.11 0.73
C MET A 1 -10.94 -22.98 1.86
N CYS A 2 -10.69 -24.01 2.69
CA CYS A 2 -9.69 -23.94 3.77
C CYS A 2 -8.26 -23.62 3.29
N THR A 3 -7.83 -24.15 2.14
CA THR A 3 -6.51 -23.83 1.54
C THR A 3 -6.39 -22.36 1.15
N ALA A 4 -7.41 -21.77 0.54
CA ALA A 4 -7.40 -20.35 0.16
C ALA A 4 -7.37 -19.42 1.38
N VAL A 5 -8.10 -19.76 2.45
CA VAL A 5 -8.09 -19.00 3.71
C VAL A 5 -6.73 -19.12 4.40
N LEU A 6 -6.12 -20.31 4.39
CA LEU A 6 -4.80 -20.52 4.97
C LEU A 6 -3.72 -19.79 4.17
N THR A 7 -3.75 -19.83 2.84
CA THR A 7 -2.82 -19.09 1.97
C THR A 7 -2.95 -17.57 2.20
N PHE A 8 -4.17 -17.08 2.42
CA PHE A 8 -4.45 -15.67 2.66
C PHE A 8 -4.01 -15.20 4.05
N VAL A 9 -4.25 -15.99 5.10
CA VAL A 9 -3.77 -15.74 6.47
C VAL A 9 -2.23 -15.82 6.53
N MET A 10 -1.62 -16.70 5.76
CA MET A 10 -0.16 -16.83 5.70
C MET A 10 0.49 -15.71 4.88
N ALA A 11 -0.14 -15.26 3.79
CA ALA A 11 0.27 -14.04 3.08
C ALA A 11 0.14 -12.78 3.95
N HIS A 12 -0.85 -12.75 4.84
CA HIS A 12 -1.09 -11.67 5.80
C HIS A 12 -0.01 -11.61 6.91
N ILE A 13 0.47 -12.76 7.39
CA ILE A 13 1.61 -12.82 8.31
C ILE A 13 2.91 -12.43 7.59
N ALA A 14 3.02 -12.73 6.30
CA ALA A 14 4.20 -12.44 5.50
C ALA A 14 4.39 -10.95 5.14
N THR A 15 3.33 -10.13 5.12
CA THR A 15 3.40 -8.71 4.71
C THR A 15 3.47 -7.72 5.87
N THR A 16 3.42 -8.18 7.12
CA THR A 16 3.50 -7.34 8.32
C THR A 16 4.94 -7.20 8.82
N HIS A 17 5.64 -6.15 8.35
CA HIS A 17 7.07 -5.89 8.60
C HIS A 17 7.44 -5.39 10.02
N SER A 18 6.56 -5.53 11.01
CA SER A 18 6.84 -5.07 12.38
C SER A 18 7.41 -6.17 13.26
N TYR A 19 8.61 -6.65 12.96
CA TYR A 19 9.29 -7.63 13.81
C TYR A 19 10.77 -7.28 14.05
N PRO A 20 11.32 -7.59 15.25
CA PRO A 20 12.71 -7.32 15.61
C PRO A 20 13.69 -7.96 14.61
N GLN A 21 14.91 -7.39 14.44
CA GLN A 21 15.96 -7.83 13.51
C GLN A 21 16.21 -9.36 13.44
N PHE A 22 15.97 -10.09 14.53
CA PHE A 22 16.03 -11.56 14.57
C PHE A 22 15.03 -12.24 13.60
N LEU A 23 13.89 -11.60 13.34
CA LEU A 23 12.86 -12.09 12.43
C LEU A 23 13.12 -11.73 10.98
N GLU A 24 13.98 -10.76 10.62
CA GLU A 24 14.41 -10.56 9.23
C GLU A 24 15.19 -11.78 8.70
N THR A 25 16.06 -12.34 9.54
CA THR A 25 16.77 -13.61 9.26
C THR A 25 15.77 -14.76 9.19
N PHE A 26 14.79 -14.77 10.09
CA PHE A 26 13.70 -15.74 10.09
C PHE A 26 12.77 -15.58 8.87
N PHE A 27 12.62 -14.38 8.30
CA PHE A 27 11.80 -14.09 7.12
C PHE A 27 12.43 -14.64 5.84
N GLN A 28 13.76 -14.58 5.69
CA GLN A 28 14.44 -15.28 4.61
C GLN A 28 14.26 -16.81 4.70
N GLU A 29 14.32 -17.37 5.91
CA GLU A 29 14.00 -18.79 6.15
C GLU A 29 12.50 -19.09 6.00
N TRP A 30 11.63 -18.10 6.20
CA TRP A 30 10.18 -18.24 6.10
C TRP A 30 9.70 -18.55 4.68
N TYR A 31 10.36 -18.00 3.66
CA TYR A 31 10.03 -18.32 2.26
C TYR A 31 10.36 -19.77 1.92
N LEU A 32 11.47 -20.29 2.45
CA LEU A 32 11.80 -21.71 2.42
C LEU A 32 10.72 -22.52 3.15
N CYS A 33 10.29 -22.09 4.34
CA CYS A 33 9.19 -22.72 5.07
C CYS A 33 7.85 -22.68 4.31
N MET A 34 7.54 -21.62 3.57
CA MET A 34 6.33 -21.50 2.75
C MET A 34 6.38 -22.41 1.52
N LEU A 35 7.52 -22.48 0.84
CA LEU A 35 7.76 -23.47 -0.23
C LEU A 35 7.64 -24.89 0.31
N LEU A 36 8.21 -25.17 1.49
CA LEU A 36 8.11 -26.48 2.15
C LEU A 36 6.67 -26.78 2.54
N ALA A 37 5.96 -25.82 3.14
CA ALA A 37 4.56 -25.96 3.51
C ALA A 37 3.67 -26.15 2.29
N GLN A 38 3.99 -25.52 1.15
CA GLN A 38 3.30 -25.74 -0.12
C GLN A 38 3.55 -27.14 -0.68
N VAL A 39 4.78 -27.61 -0.68
CA VAL A 39 5.12 -28.99 -1.10
C VAL A 39 4.42 -30.01 -0.20
N VAL A 40 4.45 -29.80 1.11
CA VAL A 40 3.77 -30.65 2.11
C VAL A 40 2.25 -30.60 1.92
N SER A 41 1.67 -29.41 1.74
CA SER A 41 0.23 -29.25 1.51
C SER A 41 -0.20 -29.93 0.21
N MET A 42 0.60 -29.81 -0.86
CA MET A 42 0.36 -30.49 -2.11
C MET A 42 0.42 -32.00 -1.94
N ALA A 43 1.43 -32.51 -1.22
CA ALA A 43 1.55 -33.94 -0.92
C ALA A 43 0.34 -34.44 -0.12
N ILE A 44 -0.10 -33.70 0.90
CA ILE A 44 -1.29 -34.03 1.70
C ILE A 44 -2.55 -34.03 0.82
N VAL A 45 -2.75 -33.05 -0.05
CA VAL A 45 -3.90 -33.00 -0.97
C VAL A 45 -3.87 -34.18 -1.94
N LEU A 46 -2.71 -34.51 -2.50
CA LEU A 46 -2.55 -35.65 -3.41
C LEU A 46 -2.77 -37.00 -2.70
N LEU A 47 -2.43 -37.10 -1.41
CA LEU A 47 -2.67 -38.29 -0.59
C LEU A 47 -4.15 -38.40 -0.18
N ALA A 48 -4.77 -37.30 0.26
CA ALA A 48 -6.14 -37.30 0.78
C ALA A 48 -7.20 -37.33 -0.33
N CYS A 49 -6.95 -36.65 -1.45
CA CYS A 49 -7.89 -36.54 -2.57
C CYS A 49 -7.55 -37.48 -3.74
N GLY A 50 -6.46 -38.23 -3.63
CA GLY A 50 -5.96 -39.11 -4.69
C GLY A 50 -5.17 -38.37 -5.77
N ARG A 51 -4.48 -39.13 -6.61
CA ARG A 51 -3.68 -38.58 -7.71
C ARG A 51 -4.59 -38.00 -8.79
N PRO A 52 -4.23 -36.85 -9.39
CA PRO A 52 -4.93 -36.28 -10.53
C PRO A 52 -4.98 -37.32 -11.65
N THR A 53 -6.19 -37.65 -12.09
CA THR A 53 -6.44 -38.70 -13.08
C THR A 53 -6.48 -38.16 -14.50
N THR A 54 -6.69 -36.84 -14.67
CA THR A 54 -6.78 -36.20 -15.99
C THR A 54 -5.62 -35.23 -16.23
N LYS A 55 -5.25 -35.05 -17.50
CA LYS A 55 -4.24 -34.06 -17.92
C LYS A 55 -4.59 -32.63 -17.47
N GLY A 56 -5.88 -32.29 -17.46
CA GLY A 56 -6.36 -30.97 -17.02
C GLY A 56 -6.13 -30.72 -15.53
N GLN A 57 -6.30 -31.73 -14.68
CA GLN A 57 -6.01 -31.60 -13.25
C GLN A 57 -4.51 -31.44 -12.99
N TRP A 58 -3.65 -32.17 -13.71
CA TRP A 58 -2.20 -31.96 -13.65
C TRP A 58 -1.79 -30.57 -14.12
N LEU A 59 -2.38 -30.07 -15.21
CA LEU A 59 -2.14 -28.71 -15.69
C LEU A 59 -2.53 -27.66 -14.64
N ALA A 60 -3.66 -27.84 -13.96
CA ALA A 60 -4.12 -26.94 -12.91
C ALA A 60 -3.15 -26.90 -11.71
N VAL A 61 -2.61 -28.06 -11.31
CA VAL A 61 -1.57 -28.15 -10.28
C VAL A 61 -0.32 -27.40 -10.71
N VAL A 62 0.17 -27.63 -11.93
CA VAL A 62 1.34 -26.91 -12.46
C VAL A 62 1.10 -25.41 -12.52
N ALA A 63 -0.04 -24.96 -13.04
CA ALA A 63 -0.40 -23.55 -13.13
C ALA A 63 -0.45 -22.87 -11.75
N MET A 64 -1.00 -23.54 -10.73
CA MET A 64 -1.03 -23.02 -9.37
C MET A 64 0.39 -22.83 -8.79
N ASN A 65 1.30 -23.78 -9.03
CA ASN A 65 2.69 -23.64 -8.57
C ASN A 65 3.43 -22.53 -9.31
N LEU A 66 3.24 -22.43 -10.63
CA LEU A 66 3.83 -21.36 -11.43
C LEU A 66 3.33 -19.99 -10.97
N PHE A 67 2.03 -19.86 -10.68
CA PHE A 67 1.45 -18.63 -10.14
C PHE A 67 2.10 -18.24 -8.80
N LEU A 68 2.27 -19.18 -7.87
CA LEU A 68 2.93 -18.93 -6.58
C LEU A 68 4.41 -18.57 -6.75
N LEU A 69 5.12 -19.20 -7.70
CA LEU A 69 6.50 -18.85 -8.05
C LEU A 69 6.58 -17.44 -8.66
N SER A 70 5.62 -17.06 -9.49
CA SER A 70 5.53 -15.71 -10.06
C SER A 70 5.26 -14.66 -8.99
N LEU A 71 4.38 -14.95 -8.01
CA LEU A 71 4.20 -14.08 -6.85
C LEU A 71 5.49 -13.91 -6.05
N TYR A 72 6.24 -14.99 -5.84
CA TYR A 72 7.55 -14.92 -5.20
C TYR A 72 8.53 -14.04 -5.98
N ALA A 73 8.64 -14.25 -7.30
CA ALA A 73 9.52 -13.46 -8.14
C ALA A 73 9.16 -11.97 -8.05
N LEU A 74 7.88 -11.61 -8.22
CA LEU A 74 7.40 -10.23 -8.11
C LEU A 74 7.71 -9.63 -6.72
N HIS A 75 7.64 -10.43 -5.65
CA HIS A 75 7.96 -9.97 -4.29
C HIS A 75 9.44 -9.64 -4.19
N SER A 76 10.30 -10.54 -4.68
CA SER A 76 11.75 -10.41 -4.60
C SER A 76 12.28 -9.22 -5.40
N PHE A 77 11.56 -8.77 -6.42
CA PHE A 77 11.91 -7.60 -7.21
C PHE A 77 11.30 -6.29 -6.67
N GLY A 78 10.49 -6.32 -5.60
CA GLY A 78 9.76 -5.14 -5.10
C GLY A 78 8.61 -4.69 -6.02
N GLU A 79 8.36 -5.42 -7.11
CA GLU A 79 7.37 -5.10 -8.14
C GLU A 79 5.96 -5.63 -7.78
N LEU A 80 5.76 -6.17 -6.57
CA LEU A 80 4.47 -6.75 -6.17
C LEU A 80 3.45 -5.67 -5.75
N GLU A 81 3.90 -4.48 -5.36
CA GLU A 81 3.01 -3.43 -4.88
C GLU A 81 2.04 -2.97 -5.96
N ALA A 82 2.55 -2.55 -7.12
CA ALA A 82 1.74 -2.09 -8.25
C ALA A 82 0.66 -3.10 -8.72
N PRO A 83 0.99 -4.37 -9.03
CA PRO A 83 0.00 -5.36 -9.43
C PRO A 83 -0.94 -5.74 -8.28
N SER A 84 -0.51 -5.68 -7.01
CA SER A 84 -1.40 -5.91 -5.87
C SER A 84 -2.44 -4.80 -5.74
N PHE A 85 -2.06 -3.54 -5.93
CA PHE A 85 -2.98 -2.42 -5.94
C PHE A 85 -3.99 -2.52 -7.09
N LEU A 86 -3.51 -2.84 -8.30
CA LEU A 86 -4.40 -3.05 -9.45
C LEU A 86 -5.37 -4.21 -9.19
N PHE A 87 -4.88 -5.33 -8.64
CA PHE A 87 -5.71 -6.47 -8.29
C PHE A 87 -6.76 -6.10 -7.23
N LEU A 88 -6.38 -5.41 -6.17
CA LEU A 88 -7.30 -4.93 -5.14
C LEU A 88 -8.34 -3.97 -5.70
N GLN A 89 -7.95 -3.09 -6.62
CA GLN A 89 -8.87 -2.17 -7.30
C GLN A 89 -9.89 -2.93 -8.16
N ILE A 90 -9.44 -3.90 -8.95
CA ILE A 90 -10.33 -4.78 -9.73
C ILE A 90 -11.27 -5.56 -8.80
N LEU A 91 -10.74 -6.10 -7.70
CA LEU A 91 -11.53 -6.88 -6.74
C LEU A 91 -12.57 -5.99 -6.04
N LEU A 92 -12.22 -4.75 -5.72
CA LEU A 92 -13.15 -3.73 -5.21
C LEU A 92 -14.24 -3.43 -6.24
N TRP A 93 -13.89 -3.23 -7.52
CA TRP A 93 -14.87 -2.97 -8.58
C TRP A 93 -15.84 -4.12 -8.75
N ILE A 94 -15.34 -5.35 -8.82
CA ILE A 94 -16.16 -6.57 -8.89
C ILE A 94 -17.10 -6.63 -7.68
N THR A 95 -16.61 -6.28 -6.50
CA THR A 95 -17.40 -6.32 -5.27
C THR A 95 -18.48 -5.25 -5.26
N VAL A 96 -18.16 -4.02 -5.65
CA VAL A 96 -19.13 -2.91 -5.79
C VAL A 96 -20.22 -3.29 -6.80
N ILE A 97 -19.84 -3.79 -7.97
CA ILE A 97 -20.79 -4.28 -8.99
C ILE A 97 -21.65 -5.42 -8.43
N GLY A 98 -21.05 -6.36 -7.71
CA GLY A 98 -21.75 -7.48 -7.06
C GLY A 98 -22.79 -7.00 -6.04
N CYS A 99 -22.41 -6.07 -5.16
CA CYS A 99 -23.29 -5.46 -4.17
C CYS A 99 -24.45 -4.69 -4.83
N TRP A 100 -24.17 -3.89 -5.86
CA TRP A 100 -25.21 -3.18 -6.62
C TRP A 100 -26.15 -4.13 -7.35
N THR A 101 -25.61 -5.17 -7.97
CA THR A 101 -26.43 -6.22 -8.63
C THR A 101 -27.32 -6.91 -7.61
N PHE A 102 -26.82 -7.20 -6.41
CA PHE A 102 -27.64 -7.75 -5.33
C PHE A 102 -28.74 -6.77 -4.89
N ALA A 103 -28.42 -5.48 -4.70
CA ALA A 103 -29.41 -4.49 -4.28
C ALA A 103 -30.53 -4.31 -5.32
N VAL A 104 -30.18 -4.23 -6.61
CA VAL A 104 -31.13 -3.95 -7.70
C VAL A 104 -31.90 -5.19 -8.13
N VAL A 105 -31.25 -6.36 -8.21
CA VAL A 105 -31.85 -7.59 -8.77
C VAL A 105 -32.08 -8.63 -7.69
N GLY A 106 -31.10 -8.81 -6.80
CA GLY A 106 -31.18 -9.81 -5.74
C GLY A 106 -32.24 -9.55 -4.69
N ALA A 107 -32.34 -8.32 -4.18
CA ALA A 107 -33.32 -7.97 -3.17
C ALA A 107 -34.76 -8.15 -3.68
N PRO A 108 -35.15 -7.72 -4.90
CA PRO A 108 -36.46 -8.05 -5.46
C PRO A 108 -36.72 -9.56 -5.62
N ILE A 109 -35.73 -10.32 -6.10
CA ILE A 109 -35.85 -11.79 -6.25
C ILE A 109 -36.04 -12.46 -4.88
N VAL A 110 -35.27 -12.04 -3.87
CA VAL A 110 -35.38 -12.57 -2.50
C VAL A 110 -36.73 -12.19 -1.90
N MET A 111 -37.19 -10.94 -2.04
CA MET A 111 -38.51 -10.53 -1.58
C MET A 111 -39.63 -11.33 -2.25
N TYR A 112 -39.58 -11.50 -3.58
CA TYR A 112 -40.52 -12.32 -4.32
C TYR A 112 -40.48 -13.78 -3.87
N TRP A 113 -39.28 -14.33 -3.65
CA TRP A 113 -39.12 -15.70 -3.20
C TRP A 113 -39.62 -15.92 -1.76
N VAL A 114 -39.35 -14.99 -0.83
CA VAL A 114 -39.90 -15.03 0.54
C VAL A 114 -41.43 -14.98 0.48
N TRP A 115 -41.98 -14.10 -0.36
CA TRP A 115 -43.42 -14.00 -0.59
C TRP A 115 -44.02 -15.27 -1.23
N ARG A 116 -43.33 -15.95 -2.14
CA ARG A 116 -43.76 -17.25 -2.67
C ARG A 116 -43.58 -18.40 -1.67
N ARG A 117 -42.56 -18.33 -0.83
CA ARG A 117 -42.25 -19.36 0.16
C ARG A 117 -43.29 -19.41 1.28
N SER A 118 -43.91 -18.28 1.62
CA SER A 118 -45.09 -18.27 2.50
C SER A 118 -46.29 -19.03 1.91
N ARG A 119 -46.24 -19.37 0.60
CA ARG A 119 -47.20 -20.21 -0.12
C ARG A 119 -46.72 -21.65 -0.41
N GLY A 120 -45.63 -22.11 0.22
CA GLY A 120 -45.25 -23.54 0.24
C GLY A 120 -44.20 -24.01 -0.76
N VAL A 121 -43.65 -23.14 -1.63
CA VAL A 121 -42.60 -23.54 -2.60
C VAL A 121 -41.20 -23.48 -1.96
N ARG A 122 -40.40 -24.55 -2.06
CA ARG A 122 -39.11 -24.73 -1.34
C ARG A 122 -37.86 -24.86 -2.22
N SER A 123 -37.86 -24.34 -3.46
CA SER A 123 -36.64 -24.41 -4.29
C SER A 123 -35.55 -23.45 -3.78
N PRO A 124 -34.28 -23.89 -3.70
CA PRO A 124 -33.17 -23.03 -3.32
C PRO A 124 -32.89 -21.98 -4.40
N LEU A 125 -32.41 -20.79 -3.98
CA LEU A 125 -32.01 -19.73 -4.90
C LEU A 125 -30.59 -20.00 -5.42
N PRO A 126 -30.41 -20.34 -6.71
CA PRO A 126 -29.10 -20.69 -7.26
C PRO A 126 -28.11 -19.50 -7.24
N LEU A 127 -28.63 -18.26 -7.35
CA LEU A 127 -27.83 -17.03 -7.34
C LEU A 127 -27.37 -16.59 -5.96
N ALA A 128 -27.99 -17.09 -4.89
CA ALA A 128 -27.64 -16.69 -3.51
C ALA A 128 -26.20 -17.07 -3.15
N LYS A 129 -25.67 -18.15 -3.74
CA LYS A 129 -24.28 -18.59 -3.53
C LYS A 129 -23.26 -17.56 -4.05
N TRP A 130 -23.54 -16.94 -5.20
CA TRP A 130 -22.67 -15.93 -5.80
C TRP A 130 -22.66 -14.64 -4.99
N TRP A 131 -23.84 -14.16 -4.58
CA TRP A 131 -23.94 -12.95 -3.75
C TRP A 131 -23.33 -13.13 -2.37
N PHE A 132 -23.48 -14.30 -1.75
CA PHE A 132 -22.80 -14.62 -0.51
C PHE A 132 -21.28 -14.65 -0.67
N GLY A 133 -20.78 -15.17 -1.80
CA GLY A 133 -19.35 -15.11 -2.15
C GLY A 133 -18.82 -13.68 -2.25
N CYS A 134 -19.54 -12.77 -2.92
CA CYS A 134 -19.18 -11.35 -2.99
C CYS A 134 -19.16 -10.68 -1.59
N LEU A 135 -20.09 -11.03 -0.71
CA LEU A 135 -20.14 -10.50 0.66
C LEU A 135 -18.92 -10.95 1.48
N ILE A 136 -18.54 -12.23 1.38
CA ILE A 136 -17.33 -12.74 2.04
C ILE A 136 -16.09 -12.05 1.49
N LEU A 137 -16.00 -11.83 0.16
CA LEU A 137 -14.89 -11.11 -0.46
C LEU A 137 -14.78 -9.67 0.05
N LEU A 138 -15.91 -8.96 0.19
CA LEU A 138 -15.93 -7.61 0.78
C LEU A 138 -15.41 -7.64 2.22
N LEU A 139 -15.90 -8.57 3.04
CA LEU A 139 -15.50 -8.72 4.44
C LEU A 139 -14.03 -9.11 4.59
N ALA A 140 -13.46 -9.86 3.63
CA ALA A 140 -12.05 -10.21 3.60
C ALA A 140 -11.16 -9.09 3.05
N ALA A 141 -11.69 -8.20 2.21
CA ALA A 141 -10.96 -7.08 1.66
C ALA A 141 -10.60 -6.03 2.73
N GLU A 142 -11.46 -5.81 3.72
CA GLU A 142 -11.23 -4.85 4.81
C GLU A 142 -10.01 -5.18 5.68
N PRO A 143 -9.83 -6.39 6.24
CA PRO A 143 -8.63 -6.72 7.01
C PRO A 143 -7.37 -6.69 6.14
N VAL A 144 -7.45 -7.02 4.85
CA VAL A 144 -6.30 -6.85 3.93
C VAL A 144 -5.96 -5.40 3.69
N ALA A 145 -6.95 -4.55 3.45
CA ALA A 145 -6.74 -3.12 3.30
C ALA A 145 -6.17 -2.52 4.60
N PHE A 146 -6.66 -2.95 5.76
CA PHE A 146 -6.11 -2.57 7.07
C PHE A 146 -4.65 -3.01 7.19
N VAL A 147 -4.31 -4.22 6.76
CA VAL A 147 -2.94 -4.73 6.82
C VAL A 147 -2.01 -3.94 5.93
N ILE A 148 -2.40 -3.71 4.68
CA ILE A 148 -1.64 -2.88 3.73
C ILE A 148 -1.45 -1.47 4.28
N LYS A 149 -2.49 -0.91 4.92
CA LYS A 149 -2.42 0.40 5.58
C LYS A 149 -1.53 0.37 6.82
N SER A 150 -1.50 -0.74 7.56
CA SER A 150 -0.67 -0.91 8.76
C SER A 150 0.78 -1.28 8.44
N SER A 151 1.02 -1.86 7.25
CA SER A 151 2.33 -2.21 6.72
C SER A 151 2.94 -1.07 5.93
N ARG A 152 2.14 -0.06 5.50
CA ARG A 152 2.66 1.25 5.07
C ARG A 152 3.59 1.74 6.17
N GLU A 153 4.86 1.74 5.82
CA GLU A 153 5.97 1.63 6.74
C GLU A 153 5.88 2.70 7.84
N ARG A 154 6.34 2.32 9.04
CA ARG A 154 6.86 3.36 9.93
C ARG A 154 7.89 4.12 9.12
N VAL A 155 7.59 5.38 8.82
CA VAL A 155 8.54 6.24 8.15
C VAL A 155 9.79 6.22 9.02
N ASN A 156 10.86 5.67 8.48
CA ASN A 156 12.15 5.68 9.14
C ASN A 156 12.60 7.13 9.15
N ILE A 157 12.37 7.80 10.28
CA ILE A 157 12.86 9.16 10.48
C ILE A 157 14.38 9.05 10.52
N PRO A 158 15.11 9.61 9.54
CA PRO A 158 16.54 9.48 9.50
C PRO A 158 17.13 10.15 10.75
N VAL A 159 18.25 9.61 11.23
CA VAL A 159 18.98 10.20 12.35
C VAL A 159 19.49 11.56 11.89
N LEU A 160 18.94 12.62 12.48
CA LEU A 160 19.37 13.97 12.16
C LEU A 160 20.81 14.19 12.65
N PRO A 161 21.61 14.99 11.94
CA PRO A 161 22.96 15.35 12.37
C PRO A 161 22.95 16.05 13.73
N VAL A 162 24.13 16.19 14.34
CA VAL A 162 24.28 16.88 15.63
C VAL A 162 23.96 18.38 15.48
N ALA A 163 23.40 18.98 16.54
CA ALA A 163 23.04 20.40 16.57
C ALA A 163 24.22 21.29 16.17
N SER A 164 23.95 22.27 15.30
CA SER A 164 24.93 23.25 14.84
C SER A 164 25.09 24.41 15.83
N SER A 165 25.89 25.41 15.44
CA SER A 165 26.23 26.57 16.27
C SER A 165 24.99 27.30 16.78
N GLN A 166 25.05 27.83 18.01
CA GLN A 166 23.92 28.52 18.63
C GLN A 166 23.49 29.82 17.92
N ASP A 167 24.30 30.38 17.02
CA ASP A 167 24.00 31.68 16.38
C ASP A 167 23.17 31.56 15.08
N GLU A 168 23.09 30.36 14.52
CA GLU A 168 22.30 30.07 13.32
C GLU A 168 20.98 29.36 13.69
N PHE A 169 19.92 29.66 12.97
CA PHE A 169 18.62 28.97 13.10
C PHE A 169 18.35 28.25 11.78
N HIS A 170 18.52 26.93 11.79
CA HIS A 170 18.46 26.07 10.61
C HIS A 170 17.03 25.59 10.39
N ILE A 171 16.54 25.77 9.17
CA ILE A 171 15.21 25.33 8.77
C ILE A 171 15.37 24.36 7.61
N ALA A 172 14.82 23.15 7.73
CA ALA A 172 14.73 22.23 6.62
C ALA A 172 13.32 22.28 6.04
N ALA A 173 13.20 22.52 4.74
CA ALA A 173 11.94 22.42 4.02
C ALA A 173 11.97 21.18 3.14
N ILE A 174 11.08 20.24 3.44
CA ILE A 174 10.88 18.98 2.72
C ILE A 174 9.45 18.92 2.17
N GLY A 175 9.28 18.22 1.06
CA GLY A 175 7.98 18.05 0.45
C GLY A 175 8.03 18.05 -1.06
N GLU A 176 6.88 18.37 -1.65
CA GLU A 176 6.63 18.18 -3.07
C GLU A 176 6.85 19.48 -3.89
N SER A 177 6.25 19.54 -5.08
CA SER A 177 6.40 20.63 -6.05
C SER A 177 6.09 22.01 -5.45
N SER A 178 5.06 22.13 -4.61
CA SER A 178 4.71 23.40 -3.95
C SER A 178 5.77 23.89 -2.98
N MET A 179 6.39 22.97 -2.22
CA MET A 179 7.49 23.32 -1.31
C MET A 179 8.76 23.67 -2.09
N ALA A 180 8.99 23.00 -3.23
CA ALA A 180 10.06 23.33 -4.17
C ALA A 180 9.88 24.71 -4.84
N GLY A 181 8.65 25.25 -4.84
CA GLY A 181 8.32 26.61 -5.32
C GLY A 181 7.36 26.67 -6.51
N TRP A 182 6.80 25.56 -6.96
CA TRP A 182 5.75 25.57 -7.99
C TRP A 182 4.41 26.10 -7.44
N PRO A 183 3.61 26.83 -8.23
CA PRO A 183 3.81 27.22 -9.62
C PRO A 183 4.46 28.60 -9.78
N TYR A 184 5.21 29.11 -8.79
CA TYR A 184 5.88 30.40 -8.87
C TYR A 184 7.11 30.29 -9.76
N VAL A 185 6.89 30.19 -11.08
CA VAL A 185 7.92 30.10 -12.11
C VAL A 185 7.83 31.32 -13.02
N THR A 186 8.97 31.85 -13.41
CA THR A 186 9.11 32.78 -14.53
C THR A 186 9.50 32.00 -15.77
N CYS A 187 8.92 32.38 -16.91
CA CYS A 187 9.39 31.91 -18.19
C CYS A 187 10.52 32.82 -18.67
N ASP A 188 11.71 32.25 -18.88
CA ASP A 188 12.84 32.91 -19.52
C ASP A 188 13.33 31.99 -20.65
N ASP A 189 13.25 32.44 -21.90
CA ASP A 189 13.60 31.67 -23.11
C ASP A 189 13.04 30.22 -23.14
N ASP A 190 11.72 30.06 -22.99
CA ASP A 190 10.99 28.77 -22.90
C ASP A 190 11.42 27.84 -21.74
N LYS A 191 12.30 28.28 -20.85
CA LYS A 191 12.67 27.57 -19.63
C LYS A 191 11.88 28.12 -18.46
N HIS A 192 11.23 27.22 -17.74
CA HIS A 192 10.56 27.55 -16.48
C HIS A 192 11.62 27.63 -15.37
N VAL A 193 11.87 28.83 -14.88
CA VAL A 193 12.79 29.08 -13.76
C VAL A 193 11.97 29.34 -12.51
N VAL A 194 12.15 28.53 -11.46
CA VAL A 194 11.43 28.70 -10.19
C VAL A 194 11.87 29.98 -9.49
N GLU A 195 10.92 30.88 -9.25
CA GLU A 195 11.09 32.09 -8.44
C GLU A 195 11.16 31.73 -6.95
N LYS A 196 12.34 31.28 -6.51
CA LYS A 196 12.56 30.82 -5.13
C LYS A 196 12.12 31.82 -4.06
N ARG A 197 12.12 33.13 -4.34
CA ARG A 197 11.69 34.20 -3.40
C ARG A 197 10.21 34.12 -2.99
N PHE A 198 9.36 33.53 -3.83
CA PHE A 198 7.93 33.37 -3.57
C PHE A 198 7.56 31.97 -3.10
N SER A 199 8.54 31.06 -3.01
CA SER A 199 8.33 29.73 -2.44
C SER A 199 7.89 29.82 -0.98
N ILE A 200 7.08 28.84 -0.54
CA ILE A 200 6.61 28.74 0.85
C ILE A 200 7.80 28.83 1.84
N PRO A 201 8.92 28.11 1.65
CA PRO A 201 10.10 28.24 2.52
C PRO A 201 10.65 29.66 2.58
N ALA A 202 10.78 30.35 1.45
CA ALA A 202 11.34 31.69 1.42
C ALA A 202 10.49 32.71 2.19
N VAL A 203 9.15 32.60 2.08
CA VAL A 203 8.22 33.44 2.85
C VAL A 203 8.36 33.18 4.35
N TYR A 204 8.44 31.91 4.77
CA TYR A 204 8.66 31.55 6.17
C TYR A 204 10.03 32.04 6.69
N ALA A 205 11.10 31.85 5.92
CA ALA A 205 12.43 32.35 6.28
C ALA A 205 12.44 33.87 6.45
N TRP A 206 11.79 34.59 5.54
CA TRP A 206 11.64 36.05 5.65
C TRP A 206 10.88 36.45 6.92
N ARG A 207 9.78 35.77 7.25
CA ARG A 207 9.01 36.06 8.46
C ARG A 207 9.79 35.74 9.73
N LEU A 208 10.53 34.64 9.76
CA LEU A 208 11.33 34.23 10.92
C LEU A 208 12.49 35.20 11.19
N ARG A 209 13.10 35.79 10.16
CA ARG A 209 14.11 36.86 10.33
C ARG A 209 13.58 38.09 11.05
N GLN A 210 12.28 38.36 10.94
CA GLN A 210 11.66 39.49 11.64
C GLN A 210 11.46 39.21 13.14
N ILE A 211 11.29 37.93 13.49
CA ILE A 211 11.02 37.44 14.84
C ILE A 211 12.33 37.20 15.60
N TYR A 212 13.27 36.47 14.99
CA TYR A 212 14.57 36.12 15.58
C TYR A 212 15.68 36.99 14.97
N ARG A 213 15.76 38.25 15.41
CA ARG A 213 16.65 39.26 14.79
C ARG A 213 18.13 39.02 15.09
N GLU A 214 18.39 38.37 16.21
CA GLU A 214 19.71 38.00 16.71
C GLU A 214 20.25 36.70 16.09
N LYS A 215 19.40 35.92 15.41
CA LYS A 215 19.79 34.65 14.79
C LYS A 215 19.95 34.81 13.28
N LYS A 216 20.96 34.14 12.72
CA LYS A 216 21.07 34.00 11.27
C LYS A 216 20.16 32.87 10.80
N ILE A 217 19.07 33.22 10.11
CA ILE A 217 18.14 32.23 9.55
C ILE A 217 18.74 31.59 8.30
N VAL A 218 18.97 30.27 8.35
CA VAL A 218 19.50 29.44 7.25
C VAL A 218 18.42 28.47 6.79
N MET A 219 17.98 28.59 5.54
CA MET A 219 16.93 27.73 4.95
C MET A 219 17.55 26.70 4.00
N HIS A 220 17.29 25.42 4.28
CA HIS A 220 17.65 24.27 3.47
C HIS A 220 16.39 23.76 2.77
N ASN A 221 16.09 24.29 1.57
CA ASN A 221 14.99 23.78 0.76
C ASN A 221 15.47 22.59 -0.07
N ILE A 222 15.16 21.39 0.42
CA ILE A 222 15.52 20.12 -0.21
C ILE A 222 14.31 19.43 -0.86
N ALA A 223 13.15 20.10 -0.90
CA ALA A 223 11.94 19.59 -1.52
C ALA A 223 12.14 19.27 -3.01
N VAL A 224 11.57 18.15 -3.46
CA VAL A 224 11.66 17.67 -4.84
C VAL A 224 10.24 17.43 -5.38
N PRO A 225 9.90 17.95 -6.58
CA PRO A 225 8.62 17.69 -7.20
C PRO A 225 8.36 16.20 -7.39
N GLY A 226 7.12 15.76 -7.15
CA GLY A 226 6.70 14.38 -7.38
C GLY A 226 7.04 13.39 -6.26
N LEU A 227 7.72 13.81 -5.19
CA LEU A 227 7.98 12.91 -4.07
C LEU A 227 6.70 12.57 -3.29
N SER A 228 6.64 11.35 -2.76
CA SER A 228 5.76 10.98 -1.67
C SER A 228 6.33 11.45 -0.32
N LEU A 229 5.51 11.46 0.72
CA LEU A 229 5.85 11.76 2.11
C LEU A 229 7.01 10.90 2.60
N LYS A 230 7.01 9.60 2.28
CA LYS A 230 8.09 8.68 2.66
C LYS A 230 9.42 9.18 2.10
N LEU A 231 9.49 9.40 0.78
CA LEU A 231 10.69 9.86 0.10
C LEU A 231 11.10 11.25 0.58
N ALA A 232 10.15 12.16 0.82
CA ALA A 232 10.43 13.49 1.34
C ALA A 232 11.05 13.45 2.74
N ILE A 233 10.65 12.52 3.60
CA ILE A 233 11.25 12.34 4.93
C ILE A 233 12.65 11.72 4.84
N GLU A 234 12.88 10.80 3.90
CA GLU A 234 14.21 10.23 3.65
C GLU A 234 15.25 11.31 3.29
N GLN A 235 14.84 12.39 2.62
CA GLN A 235 15.72 13.52 2.32
C GLN A 235 16.27 14.24 3.56
N LEU A 236 15.63 14.11 4.74
CA LEU A 236 16.20 14.65 5.97
C LEU A 236 17.55 14.01 6.32
N GLY A 237 17.84 12.82 5.80
CA GLY A 237 19.15 12.16 5.94
C GLY A 237 20.27 12.84 5.14
N GLU A 238 19.94 13.70 4.17
CA GLU A 238 20.92 14.45 3.37
C GLU A 238 21.35 15.76 4.04
N LEU A 239 20.72 16.13 5.15
CA LEU A 239 21.03 17.36 5.86
C LEU A 239 22.43 17.28 6.49
N GLN A 240 23.26 18.28 6.18
CA GLN A 240 24.60 18.43 6.79
C GLN A 240 24.54 19.06 8.19
N HIS A 241 23.43 19.75 8.50
CA HIS A 241 23.22 20.45 9.76
C HIS A 241 21.86 20.09 10.33
N ARG A 242 21.77 20.02 11.67
CA ARG A 242 20.51 19.68 12.32
C ARG A 242 19.53 20.82 12.16
N PRO A 243 18.31 20.59 11.65
CA PRO A 243 17.31 21.63 11.60
C PRO A 243 16.74 21.89 13.01
N ASP A 244 16.52 23.16 13.34
CA ASP A 244 15.74 23.62 14.51
C ASP A 244 14.23 23.57 14.20
N LEU A 245 13.89 23.72 12.92
CA LEU A 245 12.53 23.65 12.40
C LEU A 245 12.49 22.82 11.11
N VAL A 246 11.54 21.89 11.03
CA VAL A 246 11.22 21.18 9.79
C VAL A 246 9.88 21.67 9.26
N LEU A 247 9.87 22.18 8.03
CA LEU A 247 8.68 22.50 7.28
C LEU A 247 8.38 21.33 6.34
N LEU A 248 7.23 20.69 6.54
CA LEU A 248 6.79 19.55 5.75
C LEU A 248 5.49 19.90 5.01
N TYR A 249 5.48 19.66 3.70
CA TYR A 249 4.25 19.70 2.89
C TYR A 249 4.20 18.49 1.96
N ALA A 250 3.25 17.61 2.21
CA ALA A 250 3.04 16.38 1.45
C ALA A 250 1.55 16.06 1.36
N GLY A 251 1.19 15.19 0.41
CA GLY A 251 -0.16 14.66 0.27
C GLY A 251 -0.69 14.66 -1.16
N HIS A 252 -0.08 15.40 -2.10
CA HIS A 252 -0.58 15.45 -3.47
C HIS A 252 -0.15 14.21 -4.24
N ASN A 253 1.07 13.72 -4.03
CA ASN A 253 1.60 12.53 -4.72
C ASN A 253 1.40 11.22 -3.94
N GLU A 254 0.60 11.22 -2.87
CA GLU A 254 0.30 9.99 -2.11
C GLU A 254 -0.65 9.02 -2.81
N PHE A 255 -1.30 9.50 -3.87
CA PHE A 255 -2.41 8.83 -4.54
C PHE A 255 -2.13 8.51 -6.02
N TYR A 256 -0.94 8.86 -6.53
CA TYR A 256 -0.50 8.64 -7.90
C TYR A 256 0.70 7.69 -7.93
#